data_AF-A0A423NAF5-F1
#
_entry.id   AF-A0A423NAF5-F1
#
_cell.length_a   1.000
_cell.length_b   1.000
_cell.length_c   1.000
_cell.angle_alpha   90.00
_cell.angle_beta   90.00
_cell.angle_gamma   90.00
#
_symmetry.space_group_name_H-M   'P 1'
#
loop_
_entity.id
_entity.type
_entity.pdbx_description
1 polymer ?
#
loop_
_entity_poly.entity_id
_entity_poly.type
_entity_poly.pdbx_seq_one_letter_code
_entity_poly.pdbx_strand_id
1 'polypeptide(L)'
;MKKIPRLSLVGPAPSDAPTSSTQPQSNNSAHSEAHKRRRSIPLNQLIRVRDDVDTLTLLTHASEILDSLAAISATFADEFDGSKRHVAVAMKQLSALAEILICRARDNLDPQKPLNTTGPETRH
;
A
#
# COMPACT_ATOMS: atom_id res chain seq x y z
N MET A 1 30.65 -5.00 33.76
CA MET A 1 30.75 -3.68 34.42
C MET A 1 31.90 -2.91 33.80
N LYS A 2 31.70 -1.59 33.73
CA LYS A 2 32.37 -0.60 32.89
C LYS A 2 33.74 -0.17 33.47
N LYS A 3 34.66 0.22 32.56
CA LYS A 3 35.68 1.29 32.65
C LYS A 3 37.15 0.84 32.72
N ILE A 4 37.84 1.10 31.61
CA ILE A 4 39.30 1.25 31.55
C ILE A 4 39.57 2.76 31.70
N PRO A 5 40.27 3.21 32.75
CA PRO A 5 40.62 4.62 32.91
C PRO A 5 41.84 4.95 32.04
N ARG A 6 41.75 6.03 31.25
CA ARG A 6 42.90 6.61 30.55
C ARG A 6 43.80 7.32 31.56
N LEU A 7 45.09 6.99 31.56
CA LEU A 7 46.10 7.74 32.29
C LEU A 7 46.40 9.06 31.56
N SER A 8 46.36 10.13 32.36
CA SER A 8 46.72 11.51 32.07
C SER A 8 48.22 11.67 31.85
N LEU A 9 48.61 12.65 31.02
CA LEU A 9 49.85 13.39 31.28
C LEU A 9 49.60 14.89 31.09
N VAL A 10 49.17 15.49 32.20
CA VAL A 10 49.54 16.80 32.78
C VAL A 10 50.34 17.76 31.89
N GLY A 11 49.75 18.94 31.65
CA GLY A 11 50.42 20.23 31.45
C GLY A 11 49.55 21.34 32.09
N PRO A 12 50.12 22.38 32.72
CA PRO A 12 49.42 23.22 33.71
C PRO A 12 48.60 24.39 33.11
N ALA A 13 47.59 24.83 33.86
CA ALA A 13 46.55 25.84 33.58
C ALA A 13 47.04 27.31 33.74
N PRO A 14 46.20 28.37 33.70
CA PRO A 14 44.87 28.60 33.10
C PRO A 14 44.81 29.89 32.23
N SER A 15 43.96 29.97 31.20
CA SER A 15 43.43 31.28 30.74
C SER A 15 42.24 31.08 29.79
N ASP A 16 41.31 32.01 29.86
CA ASP A 16 39.91 31.93 29.45
C ASP A 16 39.64 31.66 27.96
N ALA A 17 38.77 30.66 27.70
CA ALA A 17 37.76 30.60 26.63
C ALA A 17 38.24 30.65 25.13
N PRO A 18 37.41 30.23 24.16
CA PRO A 18 37.73 29.06 23.33
C PRO A 18 38.36 29.40 21.98
N THR A 19 39.25 28.50 21.55
CA THR A 19 39.82 28.40 20.22
C THR A 19 38.72 28.14 19.17
N SER A 20 38.58 29.10 18.26
CA SER A 20 37.83 28.94 17.02
C SER A 20 38.75 28.33 15.97
N SER A 21 38.64 27.03 15.70
CA SER A 21 39.29 26.46 14.54
C SER A 21 38.65 25.14 14.10
N THR A 22 38.22 25.17 12.84
CA THR A 22 38.08 24.05 11.90
C THR A 22 36.73 23.30 11.90
N GLN A 23 35.76 23.88 11.20
CA GLN A 23 34.63 23.16 10.61
C GLN A 23 34.89 23.00 9.10
N PRO A 24 35.09 21.78 8.58
CA PRO A 24 34.75 21.48 7.20
C PRO A 24 33.24 21.23 7.14
N GLN A 25 32.50 22.16 6.53
CA GLN A 25 31.14 21.89 6.07
C GLN A 25 31.20 20.81 4.99
N SER A 26 30.90 19.57 5.37
CA SER A 26 30.61 18.50 4.42
C SER A 26 29.11 18.50 4.15
N ASN A 27 28.78 19.02 2.99
CA ASN A 27 27.43 19.27 2.51
C ASN A 27 26.77 17.95 2.12
N ASN A 28 26.11 17.28 3.06
CA ASN A 28 25.31 16.09 2.78
C ASN A 28 23.87 16.43 2.37
N SER A 29 23.68 17.44 1.51
CA SER A 29 22.39 17.75 0.87
C SER A 29 22.26 17.12 -0.53
N ALA A 30 23.17 16.23 -0.93
CA ALA A 30 23.23 15.68 -2.29
C ALA A 30 22.47 14.35 -2.52
N HIS A 31 21.64 13.89 -1.59
CA HIS A 31 20.84 12.66 -1.80
C HIS A 31 19.36 12.90 -2.13
N SER A 32 18.89 14.15 -2.22
CA SER A 32 17.48 14.44 -2.56
C SER A 32 17.19 14.57 -4.07
N GLU A 33 18.18 14.43 -4.95
CA GLU A 33 18.04 14.76 -6.39
C GLU A 33 18.34 13.58 -7.32
N ALA A 34 17.98 12.35 -6.91
CA ALA A 34 18.04 11.17 -7.79
C ALA A 34 16.67 10.54 -8.05
N HIS A 35 15.58 11.17 -7.62
CA HIS A 35 14.25 10.86 -8.13
C HIS A 35 14.06 11.56 -9.49
N LYS A 36 14.91 11.19 -10.46
CA LYS A 36 14.63 11.44 -11.87
C LYS A 36 13.22 10.94 -12.13
N ARG A 37 12.33 11.89 -12.42
CA ARG A 37 10.94 11.71 -12.84
C ARG A 37 10.83 10.46 -13.71
N ARG A 38 10.48 9.32 -13.12
CA ARG A 38 9.83 8.27 -13.91
C ARG A 38 8.53 8.94 -14.31
N ARG A 39 8.40 9.34 -15.58
CA ARG A 39 7.10 9.71 -16.14
C ARG A 39 6.20 8.52 -15.83
N SER A 40 5.33 8.66 -14.83
CA SER A 40 4.29 7.68 -14.58
C SER A 40 3.39 7.75 -15.78
N ILE A 41 3.53 6.80 -16.70
CA ILE A 41 2.59 6.69 -17.81
C ILE A 41 1.23 6.47 -17.14
N PRO A 42 0.24 7.35 -17.37
CA PRO A 42 -1.09 7.21 -16.79
C PRO A 42 -1.65 5.82 -17.13
N LEU A 43 -2.24 5.12 -16.15
CA LEU A 43 -2.73 3.74 -16.34
C LEU A 43 -3.76 3.63 -17.49
N ASN A 44 -4.55 4.68 -17.73
CA ASN A 44 -5.50 4.76 -18.83
C ASN A 44 -4.83 4.81 -20.23
N GLN A 45 -3.52 5.05 -20.30
CA GLN A 45 -2.74 4.95 -21.54
C GLN A 45 -2.11 3.56 -21.70
N LEU A 46 -1.94 2.81 -20.61
CA LEU A 46 -1.34 1.47 -20.60
C LEU A 46 -2.38 0.37 -20.80
N ILE A 47 -3.57 0.57 -20.23
CA ILE A 47 -4.65 -0.40 -20.22
C ILE A 47 -5.87 0.25 -20.86
N ARG A 48 -6.42 -0.38 -21.89
CA ARG A 48 -7.68 -0.02 -22.51
C ARG A 48 -8.61 -1.22 -22.48
N VAL A 49 -9.84 -1.00 -22.05
CA VAL A 49 -10.94 -1.95 -22.19
C VAL A 49 -11.52 -1.78 -23.60
N ARG A 50 -11.77 -2.88 -24.30
CA ARG A 50 -12.45 -2.83 -25.60
C ARG A 50 -13.93 -2.48 -25.40
N ASP A 51 -14.50 -1.68 -26.30
CA ASP A 51 -15.88 -1.20 -26.21
C ASP A 51 -16.94 -2.31 -26.44
N ASP A 52 -16.52 -3.50 -26.90
CA ASP A 52 -17.38 -4.64 -27.20
C ASP A 52 -17.42 -5.70 -26.09
N VAL A 53 -16.82 -5.41 -24.92
CA VAL A 53 -16.82 -6.32 -23.77
C VAL A 53 -18.05 -6.10 -22.92
N ASP A 54 -18.78 -7.17 -22.65
CA ASP A 54 -19.96 -7.14 -21.77
C ASP A 54 -19.63 -6.67 -20.36
N THR A 55 -20.52 -5.87 -19.76
CA THR A 55 -20.35 -5.36 -18.40
C THR A 55 -20.16 -6.48 -17.37
N LEU A 56 -20.84 -7.63 -17.56
CA LEU A 56 -20.68 -8.80 -16.71
C LEU A 56 -19.26 -9.37 -16.75
N THR A 57 -18.68 -9.47 -17.95
CA THR A 57 -17.29 -9.90 -18.15
C THR A 57 -16.32 -8.91 -17.54
N LEU A 58 -16.60 -7.60 -17.66
CA LEU A 58 -15.78 -6.55 -17.07
C LEU A 58 -15.77 -6.59 -15.53
N LEU A 59 -16.94 -6.80 -14.92
CA LEU A 59 -17.07 -6.98 -13.48
C LEU A 59 -16.38 -8.27 -13.00
N THR A 60 -16.46 -9.35 -13.78
CA THR A 60 -15.78 -10.61 -13.45
C THR A 60 -14.26 -10.44 -13.43
N HIS A 61 -13.69 -9.81 -14.46
CA HIS A 61 -12.26 -9.50 -14.47
C HIS A 61 -11.86 -8.52 -13.36
N ALA A 62 -12.72 -7.57 -13.00
CA ALA A 62 -12.47 -6.68 -11.88
C ALA A 62 -12.36 -7.48 -10.56
N SER A 63 -13.24 -8.45 -10.32
CA SER A 63 -13.15 -9.36 -9.16
C SER A 63 -11.84 -10.13 -9.13
N GLU A 64 -11.42 -10.72 -10.26
CA GLU A 64 -10.16 -11.47 -10.34
C GLU A 64 -8.92 -10.61 -10.00
N ILE A 65 -8.92 -9.35 -10.43
CA ILE A 65 -7.86 -8.38 -10.12
C ILE A 65 -7.88 -8.04 -8.63
N LEU A 66 -9.05 -7.86 -8.02
CA LEU A 66 -9.18 -7.58 -6.59
C LEU A 66 -8.77 -8.76 -5.72
N ASP A 67 -9.11 -9.98 -6.10
CA ASP A 67 -8.67 -11.20 -5.43
C ASP A 67 -7.14 -11.32 -5.48
N SER A 68 -6.55 -11.06 -6.66
CA SER A 68 -5.10 -11.01 -6.82
C SER A 68 -4.46 -9.94 -5.93
N LEU A 69 -5.05 -8.74 -5.88
CA LEU A 69 -4.59 -7.65 -5.01
C LEU A 69 -4.71 -8.01 -3.53
N ALA A 70 -5.80 -8.65 -3.13
CA ALA A 70 -6.03 -9.08 -1.75
C ALA A 70 -5.02 -10.15 -1.32
N ALA A 71 -4.70 -11.10 -2.20
CA ALA A 71 -3.66 -12.11 -1.98
C ALA A 71 -2.28 -11.47 -1.80
N ILE A 72 -1.88 -10.56 -2.70
CA ILE A 72 -0.61 -9.81 -2.60
C ILE A 72 -0.57 -8.95 -1.34
N SER A 73 -1.70 -8.33 -0.98
CA SER A 73 -1.79 -7.53 0.25
C SER A 73 -1.66 -8.39 1.50
N ALA A 74 -2.16 -9.63 1.47
CA ALA A 74 -2.00 -10.57 2.57
C ALA A 74 -0.55 -11.01 2.74
N THR A 75 0.15 -11.34 1.64
CA THR A 75 1.59 -11.68 1.70
C THR A 75 2.41 -10.51 2.26
N PHE A 76 2.08 -9.28 1.87
CA PHE A 76 2.70 -8.08 2.45
C PHE A 76 2.38 -7.87 3.93
N ALA A 77 1.16 -8.17 4.39
CA ALA A 77 0.80 -8.02 5.79
C ALA A 77 1.57 -8.99 6.71
N ASP A 78 1.98 -10.15 6.18
CA ASP A 78 2.79 -11.14 6.88
C ASP A 78 4.29 -10.81 6.82
N GLU A 79 4.77 -10.25 5.70
CA GLU A 79 6.18 -9.81 5.55
C GLU A 79 6.51 -8.52 6.33
N PHE A 80 5.52 -7.61 6.51
CA PHE A 80 5.73 -6.36 7.24
C PHE A 80 5.49 -6.53 8.75
N ASP A 81 6.54 -6.90 9.50
CA ASP A 81 6.49 -7.03 10.97
C ASP A 81 6.62 -5.68 11.74
N GLY A 82 6.02 -4.60 11.22
CA GLY A 82 6.21 -3.27 11.80
C GLY A 82 5.29 -2.18 11.26
N SER A 83 5.81 -0.95 11.19
CA SER A 83 5.06 0.29 10.91
C SER A 83 4.24 0.26 9.61
N LYS A 84 4.47 -0.65 8.65
CA LYS A 84 3.76 -0.70 7.36
C LYS A 84 2.65 -1.77 7.27
N ARG A 85 2.49 -2.61 8.28
CA ARG A 85 1.44 -3.66 8.31
C ARG A 85 0.04 -3.08 8.15
N HIS A 86 -0.22 -1.93 8.79
CA HIS A 86 -1.51 -1.25 8.72
C HIS A 86 -1.91 -0.88 7.29
N VAL A 87 -0.93 -0.57 6.42
CA VAL A 87 -1.19 -0.24 5.02
C VAL A 87 -1.61 -1.49 4.25
N ALA A 88 -0.90 -2.61 4.41
CA ALA A 88 -1.24 -3.88 3.76
C ALA A 88 -2.63 -4.39 4.21
N VAL A 89 -2.94 -4.24 5.50
CA VAL A 89 -4.27 -4.56 6.04
C VAL A 89 -5.34 -3.65 5.44
N ALA A 90 -5.10 -2.34 5.34
CA ALA A 90 -6.03 -1.40 4.72
C ALA A 90 -6.27 -1.71 3.24
N MET A 91 -5.22 -2.06 2.48
CA MET A 91 -5.35 -2.48 1.07
C MET A 91 -6.23 -3.73 0.93
N LYS A 92 -6.02 -4.73 1.79
CA LYS A 92 -6.84 -5.94 1.82
C LYS A 92 -8.30 -5.62 2.16
N GLN A 93 -8.54 -4.77 3.15
CA GLN A 93 -9.89 -4.35 3.54
C GLN A 93 -10.61 -3.59 2.41
N LEU A 94 -9.93 -2.65 1.75
CA LEU A 94 -10.48 -1.91 0.61
C LEU A 94 -10.78 -2.84 -0.57
N SER A 95 -9.92 -3.84 -0.82
CA SER A 95 -10.15 -4.84 -1.86
C SER A 95 -11.41 -5.67 -1.56
N ALA A 96 -11.55 -6.14 -0.31
CA ALA A 96 -12.74 -6.88 0.13
C ALA A 96 -14.03 -6.06 0.04
N LEU A 97 -13.98 -4.76 0.36
CA LEU A 97 -15.13 -3.86 0.21
C LEU A 97 -15.50 -3.67 -1.26
N ALA A 98 -14.51 -3.50 -2.15
CA ALA A 98 -14.74 -3.36 -3.57
C ALA A 98 -15.34 -4.65 -4.18
N GLU A 99 -14.92 -5.83 -3.72
CA GLU A 99 -15.47 -7.11 -4.15
C GLU A 99 -16.98 -7.22 -3.87
N ILE A 100 -17.42 -6.77 -2.69
CA ILE A 100 -18.85 -6.74 -2.33
C ILE A 100 -19.63 -5.82 -3.27
N LEU A 101 -19.08 -4.64 -3.59
CA LEU A 101 -19.72 -3.69 -4.51
C LEU A 101 -19.83 -4.28 -5.93
N ILE A 102 -18.80 -5.00 -6.40
CA ILE A 102 -18.80 -5.65 -7.70
C ILE A 102 -19.80 -6.81 -7.74
N CYS A 103 -19.82 -7.65 -6.71
CA CYS A 103 -20.83 -8.71 -6.58
C CYS A 103 -22.24 -8.12 -6.63
N ARG A 104 -22.48 -7.01 -5.92
CA ARG A 104 -23.78 -6.33 -5.95
C ARG A 104 -24.10 -5.73 -7.32
N ALA A 105 -23.11 -5.15 -8.00
CA ALA A 105 -23.28 -4.64 -9.36
C ALA A 105 -23.62 -5.79 -10.33
N ARG A 106 -22.99 -6.96 -10.16
CA ARG A 106 -23.26 -8.16 -10.95
C ARG A 106 -24.68 -8.68 -10.71
N ASP A 107 -25.12 -8.77 -9.46
CA ASP A 107 -26.49 -9.18 -9.12
C ASP A 107 -27.56 -8.27 -9.73
N ASN A 108 -27.28 -6.96 -9.84
CA ASN A 108 -28.20 -6.02 -10.48
C ASN A 108 -28.30 -6.22 -12.01
N LEU A 109 -27.27 -6.81 -12.63
CA LEU A 109 -27.25 -7.11 -14.06
C LEU A 109 -27.91 -8.47 -14.39
N ASP A 110 -28.18 -9.30 -13.39
CA ASP A 110 -28.98 -10.51 -13.53
C ASP A 110 -30.43 -10.26 -13.05
N PRO A 111 -31.32 -9.76 -13.91
CA PRO A 111 -32.71 -9.52 -13.55
C PRO A 111 -33.51 -10.81 -13.30
N GLN A 112 -32.90 -12.00 -13.39
CA GLN A 112 -33.59 -13.29 -13.32
C GLN A 112 -33.21 -14.11 -12.08
N LYS A 113 -33.63 -13.61 -10.92
CA LYS A 113 -34.23 -14.53 -9.93
C LYS A 113 -35.69 -14.13 -9.70
N PRO A 114 -36.62 -14.46 -10.62
CA PRO A 114 -38.00 -14.56 -10.21
C PRO A 114 -38.04 -15.63 -9.12
N LEU A 115 -38.43 -15.22 -7.92
CA LEU A 115 -39.02 -16.10 -6.94
C LEU A 115 -40.28 -16.65 -7.61
N ASN A 116 -40.12 -17.77 -8.32
CA ASN A 116 -41.25 -18.52 -8.80
C ASN A 116 -42.01 -18.98 -7.55
N THR A 117 -43.16 -18.35 -7.42
CA THR A 117 -44.20 -18.57 -6.45
C THR A 117 -44.58 -20.05 -6.45
N THR A 118 -44.33 -20.75 -5.36
CA THR A 118 -45.09 -21.96 -5.05
C THR A 118 -45.88 -21.65 -3.79
N GLY A 119 -46.99 -20.93 -3.96
CA GLY A 119 -48.06 -20.92 -2.96
C GLY A 119 -48.65 -22.33 -2.84
N PRO A 120 -49.24 -22.70 -1.70
CA PRO A 120 -49.80 -24.03 -1.51
C PRO A 120 -51.02 -24.20 -2.43
N GLU A 121 -50.88 -25.09 -3.40
CA GLU A 121 -51.96 -25.57 -4.28
C GLU A 121 -53.03 -26.24 -3.41
N THR A 122 -54.03 -25.46 -2.99
CA THR A 122 -55.18 -25.97 -2.23
C THR A 122 -56.23 -26.37 -3.26
N ARG A 123 -56.18 -27.63 -3.66
CA ARG A 123 -57.11 -28.23 -4.63
C ARG A 123 -58.42 -28.54 -3.89
N HIS A 124 -59.48 -27.81 -4.22
CA HIS A 124 -60.86 -28.11 -3.83
C HIS A 124 -61.45 -29.19 -4.75
#